data_AF-F7KYC9-F1
#
_entry.id   AF-F7KYC9-F1
#
_cell.length_a   1.000
_cell.length_b   1.000
_cell.length_c   1.000
_cell.angle_alpha   90.00
_cell.angle_beta   90.00
_cell.angle_gamma   90.00
#
_symmetry.space_group_name_H-M   'P 1'
#
loop_
_entity.id
_entity.type
_entity.pdbx_description
1 polymer ?
#
loop_
_entity_poly.entity_id
_entity_poly.type
_entity_poly.pdbx_seq_one_letter_code
_entity_poly.pdbx_strand_id
1 'polypeptide(L)'
;MGTNKADNYDAAMNIRENEIQLEIRNEDLNVFSGKEIEFDIDYVSKNEFEVDLPEKVDFMYIQSHKMWDEYDSRCIGCGRCNYSCPTCTCFSMQDIHYKENENMGERRRVWASCQVDGYTNIAGGHSFRQKQGQRMRFKTLHKIHDYKKRFGENMCVGCGRCDDMCPQYISISEAYEKVARAMREKDNEELISEVYEKVVKAMKEKREE
;
A
#
# COMPACT_ATOMS: atom_id res chain seq x y z
N MET A 1 -12.57 -10.05 -1.69
CA MET A 1 -11.70 -11.15 -1.23
C MET A 1 -12.28 -11.94 -0.05
N GLY A 2 -13.39 -11.51 0.59
CA GLY A 2 -14.02 -12.28 1.68
C GLY A 2 -13.19 -12.36 2.98
N THR A 3 -12.06 -11.65 3.05
CA THR A 3 -11.11 -11.67 4.17
C THR A 3 -11.60 -10.94 5.42
N ASN A 4 -12.76 -10.27 5.34
CA ASN A 4 -13.40 -9.58 6.45
C ASN A 4 -14.23 -10.53 7.32
N LYS A 5 -14.43 -11.78 6.89
CA LYS A 5 -15.13 -12.81 7.66
C LYS A 5 -14.14 -13.81 8.24
N ALA A 6 -14.40 -14.22 9.48
CA ALA A 6 -13.64 -15.24 10.18
C ALA A 6 -14.62 -16.27 10.73
N ASP A 7 -14.50 -17.51 10.26
CA ASP A 7 -15.40 -18.61 10.66
C ASP A 7 -14.80 -19.43 11.82
N ASN A 8 -13.49 -19.35 12.02
CA ASN A 8 -12.74 -20.08 13.04
C ASN A 8 -12.27 -19.13 14.15
N TYR A 9 -13.06 -19.00 15.21
CA TYR A 9 -12.78 -18.17 16.38
C TYR A 9 -13.21 -18.89 17.66
N ASP A 10 -12.50 -18.60 18.76
CA ASP A 10 -12.84 -19.10 20.10
C ASP A 10 -13.93 -18.28 20.78
N ALA A 11 -13.96 -16.97 20.50
CA ALA A 11 -14.99 -16.05 20.97
C ALA A 11 -15.16 -14.88 19.98
N ALA A 12 -16.38 -14.34 19.90
CA ALA A 12 -16.72 -13.15 19.14
C ALA A 12 -17.49 -12.16 20.03
N MET A 13 -17.33 -10.87 19.75
CA MET A 13 -17.91 -9.79 20.55
C MET A 13 -18.47 -8.70 19.64
N ASN A 14 -19.72 -8.33 19.88
CA ASN A 14 -20.30 -7.10 19.34
C ASN A 14 -20.56 -6.12 20.49
N ILE A 15 -20.38 -4.83 20.21
CA ILE A 15 -20.77 -3.76 21.11
C ILE A 15 -21.94 -3.05 20.44
N ARG A 16 -23.15 -3.23 20.98
CA ARG A 16 -24.37 -2.62 20.47
C ARG A 16 -24.97 -1.75 21.56
N GLU A 17 -25.15 -0.47 21.25
CA GLU A 17 -25.57 0.54 22.22
C GLU A 17 -24.65 0.55 23.45
N ASN A 18 -25.14 0.05 24.59
CA ASN A 18 -24.41 -0.07 25.86
C ASN A 18 -24.29 -1.53 26.35
N GLU A 19 -24.54 -2.51 25.47
CA GLU A 19 -24.46 -3.93 25.79
C GLU A 19 -23.31 -4.60 25.04
N ILE A 20 -22.67 -5.55 25.72
CA ILE A 20 -21.66 -6.42 25.12
C ILE A 20 -22.35 -7.75 24.82
N GLN A 21 -22.43 -8.09 23.54
CA GLN A 21 -22.95 -9.37 23.07
C GLN A 21 -21.77 -10.28 22.78
N LEU A 22 -21.79 -11.50 23.32
CA LEU A 22 -20.70 -12.45 23.21
C LEU A 22 -21.20 -13.78 22.65
N GLU A 23 -20.46 -14.36 21.73
CA GLU A 23 -20.53 -15.78 21.42
C GLU A 23 -19.20 -16.41 21.82
N ILE A 24 -19.27 -17.41 22.69
CA ILE A 24 -18.11 -18.13 23.20
C ILE A 24 -18.25 -19.57 22.75
N ARG A 25 -17.35 -20.02 21.88
CA ARG A 25 -17.30 -21.41 21.38
C ARG A 25 -16.34 -22.28 22.18
N ASN A 26 -15.35 -21.65 22.82
CA ASN A 26 -14.38 -22.31 23.67
C ASN A 26 -14.81 -22.22 25.15
N GLU A 27 -15.05 -23.38 25.78
CA GLU A 27 -15.51 -23.45 27.17
C GLU A 27 -14.53 -22.81 28.17
N ASP A 28 -13.23 -22.80 27.88
CA ASP A 28 -12.21 -22.19 28.74
C ASP A 28 -12.40 -20.66 28.89
N LEU A 29 -13.09 -20.04 27.93
CA LEU A 29 -13.40 -18.61 27.94
C LEU A 29 -14.77 -18.29 28.56
N ASN A 30 -15.56 -19.31 28.94
CA ASN A 30 -16.91 -19.15 29.44
C ASN A 30 -16.95 -18.72 30.92
N VAL A 31 -16.39 -17.53 31.20
CA VAL A 31 -16.32 -16.92 32.54
C VAL A 31 -17.34 -15.80 32.75
N PHE A 32 -18.15 -15.51 31.73
CA PHE A 32 -19.08 -14.38 31.72
C PHE A 32 -20.49 -14.84 32.09
N SER A 33 -21.22 -14.01 32.82
CA SER A 33 -22.64 -14.24 33.16
C SER A 33 -23.52 -13.28 32.38
N GLY A 34 -24.60 -13.78 31.79
CA GLY A 34 -25.49 -12.98 30.95
C GLY A 34 -26.81 -13.69 30.62
N LYS A 35 -27.58 -13.08 29.72
CA LYS A 35 -28.82 -13.66 29.19
C LYS A 35 -28.52 -14.31 27.83
N GLU A 36 -29.09 -15.49 27.58
CA GLU A 36 -29.03 -16.10 26.25
C GLU A 36 -29.75 -15.23 25.23
N ILE A 37 -29.07 -14.97 24.12
CA ILE A 37 -29.55 -14.24 22.96
C ILE A 37 -29.12 -14.95 21.69
N GLU A 38 -29.84 -14.71 20.60
CA GLU A 38 -29.36 -15.07 19.27
C GLU A 38 -28.23 -14.09 18.89
N PHE A 39 -27.07 -14.63 18.51
CA PHE A 39 -25.88 -13.86 18.20
C PHE A 39 -25.50 -14.02 16.72
N ASP A 40 -25.22 -12.89 16.07
CA ASP A 40 -24.66 -12.82 14.73
C ASP A 40 -23.52 -11.81 14.75
N ILE A 41 -22.39 -12.13 14.10
CA ILE A 41 -21.20 -11.28 14.14
C ILE A 41 -21.37 -10.06 13.23
N ASP A 42 -21.11 -8.87 13.78
CA ASP A 42 -21.06 -7.64 13.02
C ASP A 42 -19.74 -7.54 12.24
N TYR A 43 -19.67 -8.21 11.09
CA TYR A 43 -18.50 -8.09 10.21
C TYR A 43 -18.44 -6.72 9.55
N VAL A 44 -17.22 -6.19 9.39
CA VAL A 44 -16.97 -4.96 8.64
C VAL A 44 -17.39 -5.18 7.18
N SER A 45 -18.45 -4.49 6.76
CA SER A 45 -19.01 -4.58 5.39
C SER A 45 -18.54 -3.44 4.49
N LYS A 46 -18.22 -2.27 5.07
CA LYS A 46 -17.78 -1.08 4.35
C LYS A 46 -16.80 -0.28 5.20
N ASN A 47 -15.86 0.39 4.55
CA ASN A 47 -15.00 1.40 5.16
C ASN A 47 -15.69 2.77 5.17
N GLU A 48 -15.22 3.68 6.03
CA GLU A 48 -15.71 5.06 6.10
C GLU A 48 -15.44 5.86 4.81
N PHE A 49 -14.42 5.45 4.05
CA PHE A 49 -14.04 6.06 2.78
C PHE A 49 -13.71 4.99 1.74
N GLU A 50 -13.77 5.39 0.47
CA GLU A 50 -13.47 4.55 -0.68
C GLU A 50 -12.25 5.11 -1.41
N VAL A 51 -11.32 4.23 -1.79
CA VAL A 51 -10.14 4.59 -2.55
C VAL A 51 -10.33 4.10 -3.97
N ASP A 52 -10.44 5.03 -4.90
CA ASP A 52 -10.48 4.74 -6.33
C ASP A 52 -9.06 4.46 -6.85
N LEU A 53 -8.85 3.26 -7.40
CA LEU A 53 -7.58 2.87 -7.99
C LEU A 53 -7.70 2.88 -9.51
N PRO A 54 -6.76 3.51 -10.23
CA PRO A 54 -6.80 3.50 -11.68
C PRO A 54 -6.60 2.06 -12.19
N GLU A 55 -7.38 1.68 -13.21
CA GLU A 55 -7.27 0.33 -13.79
C GLU A 55 -5.87 0.07 -14.38
N LYS A 56 -5.35 1.10 -15.06
CA LYS A 56 -4.03 1.13 -15.68
C LYS A 56 -3.24 2.31 -15.12
N VAL A 57 -1.97 2.08 -14.86
CA VAL A 57 -1.03 3.13 -14.45
C VAL A 57 0.02 3.25 -15.54
N ASP A 58 0.11 4.43 -16.16
CA ASP A 58 1.22 4.76 -17.03
C ASP A 58 2.45 5.06 -16.16
N PHE A 59 3.33 4.06 -16.07
CA PHE A 59 4.57 4.16 -15.28
C PHE A 59 5.46 5.32 -15.75
N MET A 60 5.55 5.55 -17.07
CA MET A 60 6.47 6.54 -17.62
C MET A 60 6.04 7.96 -17.30
N TYR A 61 4.73 8.21 -17.29
CA TYR A 61 4.16 9.48 -16.86
C TYR A 61 4.25 9.65 -15.34
N ILE A 62 3.80 8.66 -14.57
CA ILE A 62 3.67 8.83 -13.12
C ILE A 62 5.02 8.87 -12.41
N GLN A 63 6.07 8.24 -12.97
CA GLN A 63 7.36 8.15 -12.28
C GLN A 63 8.05 9.51 -12.08
N SER A 64 7.80 10.47 -12.97
CA SER A 64 8.36 11.83 -12.97
C SER A 64 7.37 12.88 -12.47
N HIS A 65 6.17 12.46 -12.05
CA HIS A 65 5.13 13.37 -11.59
C HIS A 65 5.53 14.06 -10.28
N LYS A 66 5.31 15.38 -10.21
CA LYS A 66 5.75 16.23 -9.08
C LYS A 66 5.07 15.92 -7.75
N MET A 67 3.97 15.16 -7.76
CA MET A 67 3.30 14.72 -6.53
C MET A 67 4.25 14.00 -5.56
N TRP A 68 5.32 13.37 -6.07
CA TRP A 68 6.27 12.66 -5.21
C TRP A 68 7.14 13.59 -4.38
N ASP A 69 7.32 14.84 -4.81
CA ASP A 69 8.22 15.81 -4.17
C ASP A 69 7.72 16.19 -2.77
N GLU A 70 6.42 16.08 -2.48
CA GLU A 70 5.88 16.34 -1.13
C GLU A 70 6.45 15.38 -0.08
N TYR A 71 6.79 14.15 -0.48
CA TYR A 71 7.31 13.16 0.46
C TYR A 71 8.79 13.39 0.75
N ASP A 72 9.51 14.16 -0.08
CA ASP A 72 10.90 14.56 0.21
C ASP A 72 10.98 15.40 1.49
N SER A 73 9.95 16.20 1.80
CA SER A 73 9.90 17.03 3.00
C SER A 73 9.14 16.37 4.16
N ARG A 74 8.09 15.59 3.87
CA ARG A 74 7.25 14.97 4.92
C ARG A 74 7.80 13.67 5.48
N CYS A 75 8.39 12.81 4.64
CA CYS A 75 8.77 11.46 5.06
C CYS A 75 10.15 11.47 5.73
N ILE A 76 10.21 11.02 6.98
CA ILE A 76 11.47 10.91 7.75
C ILE A 76 12.21 9.59 7.52
N GLY A 77 11.80 8.75 6.56
CA GLY A 77 12.49 7.50 6.22
C GLY A 77 12.50 6.41 7.30
N CYS A 78 11.60 6.47 8.30
CA CYS A 78 11.62 5.56 9.45
C CYS A 78 11.25 4.09 9.14
N GLY A 79 10.65 3.80 7.99
CA GLY A 79 10.32 2.44 7.56
C GLY A 79 9.19 1.72 8.31
N ARG A 80 8.61 2.30 9.37
CA ARG A 80 7.51 1.69 10.16
C ARG A 80 6.35 1.18 9.31
N CYS A 81 5.99 1.95 8.29
CA CYS A 81 4.89 1.62 7.37
C CYS A 81 5.15 0.37 6.51
N ASN A 82 6.40 -0.07 6.39
CA ASN A 82 6.76 -1.34 5.75
C ASN A 82 6.86 -2.48 6.78
N TYR A 83 7.42 -2.20 7.97
CA TYR A 83 7.52 -3.19 9.04
C TYR A 83 6.18 -3.57 9.67
N SER A 84 5.15 -2.70 9.60
CA SER A 84 3.80 -3.06 10.05
C SER A 84 2.94 -3.68 8.95
N CYS A 85 3.40 -3.66 7.69
CA CYS A 85 2.61 -4.09 6.55
C CYS A 85 2.78 -5.60 6.31
N PRO A 86 1.69 -6.41 6.38
CA PRO A 86 1.79 -7.86 6.24
C PRO A 86 2.22 -8.30 4.83
N THR A 87 2.05 -7.43 3.82
CA THR A 87 2.41 -7.74 2.43
C THR A 87 3.84 -7.30 2.06
N CYS A 88 4.58 -6.69 3.00
CA CYS A 88 5.93 -6.18 2.75
C CYS A 88 6.99 -7.19 3.20
N THR A 89 7.69 -7.80 2.23
CA THR A 89 8.63 -8.90 2.47
C THR A 89 10.09 -8.54 2.14
N CYS A 90 10.41 -7.25 2.01
CA CYS A 90 11.77 -6.78 1.74
C CYS A 90 12.75 -7.24 2.82
N PHE A 91 13.92 -7.76 2.44
CA PHE A 91 14.98 -8.13 3.39
C PHE A 91 16.34 -7.67 2.86
N SER A 92 17.30 -7.55 3.76
CA SER A 92 18.73 -7.39 3.44
C SER A 92 19.52 -8.62 3.89
N MET A 93 20.69 -8.82 3.31
CA MET A 93 21.63 -9.86 3.72
C MET A 93 22.66 -9.25 4.66
N GLN A 94 22.93 -9.91 5.78
CA GLN A 94 24.00 -9.55 6.69
C GLN A 94 24.95 -10.73 6.88
N ASP A 95 26.24 -10.47 6.75
CA ASP A 95 27.32 -11.41 7.05
C ASP A 95 27.84 -11.10 8.46
N ILE A 96 27.76 -12.09 9.34
CA ILE A 96 28.19 -12.01 10.74
C ILE A 96 29.43 -12.91 10.89
N HIS A 97 30.53 -12.33 11.34
CA HIS A 97 31.75 -13.07 11.66
C HIS A 97 31.78 -13.37 13.17
N TYR A 98 32.05 -14.61 13.55
CA TYR A 98 32.21 -14.97 14.96
C TYR A 98 33.61 -14.61 15.44
N LYS A 99 33.72 -14.03 16.63
CA LYS A 99 35.01 -13.55 17.17
C LYS A 99 35.93 -14.70 17.58
N GLU A 100 35.34 -15.83 17.91
CA GLU A 100 36.01 -17.01 18.48
C GLU A 100 36.69 -17.86 17.40
N ASN A 101 36.26 -17.76 16.14
CA ASN A 101 36.83 -18.52 15.02
C ASN A 101 36.73 -17.74 13.71
N GLU A 102 37.87 -17.30 13.19
CA GLU A 102 38.00 -16.56 11.93
C GLU A 102 37.50 -17.31 10.69
N ASN A 103 37.43 -18.65 10.77
CA ASN A 103 36.94 -19.51 9.69
C ASN A 103 35.43 -19.81 9.82
N MET A 104 34.73 -19.20 10.78
CA MET A 104 33.29 -19.34 10.95
C MET A 104 32.57 -18.00 10.80
N GLY A 105 31.49 -18.04 10.04
CA GLY A 105 30.58 -16.92 9.89
C GLY A 105 29.21 -17.39 9.46
N GLU A 106 28.26 -16.49 9.55
CA GLU A 106 26.87 -16.76 9.22
C GLU A 106 26.31 -15.66 8.32
N ARG A 107 25.54 -16.08 7.32
CA ARG A 107 24.81 -15.18 6.43
C ARG A 107 23.33 -15.24 6.77
N ARG A 108 22.78 -14.15 7.31
CA ARG A 108 21.37 -14.05 7.71
C ARG A 108 20.58 -13.13 6.78
N ARG A 109 19.31 -13.48 6.55
CA ARG A 109 18.31 -12.53 6.06
C ARG A 109 17.78 -11.74 7.24
N VAL A 110 17.90 -10.42 7.17
CA VAL A 110 17.36 -9.51 8.17
C VAL A 110 16.28 -8.68 7.52
N TRP A 111 15.16 -8.54 8.22
CA TRP A 111 14.04 -7.78 7.70
C TRP A 111 14.45 -6.34 7.45
N ALA A 112 14.15 -5.83 6.26
CA ALA A 112 14.58 -4.51 5.81
C ALA A 112 13.42 -3.84 5.07
N SER A 113 13.63 -2.60 4.62
CA SER A 113 12.57 -1.84 4.00
C SER A 113 13.13 -0.94 2.91
N CYS A 114 12.39 -0.83 1.80
CA CYS A 114 12.70 0.11 0.73
C CYS A 114 12.62 1.59 1.15
N GLN A 115 12.12 1.87 2.36
CA GLN A 115 12.11 3.20 2.97
C GLN A 115 13.38 3.47 3.81
N VAL A 116 14.03 2.42 4.30
CA VAL A 116 15.17 2.53 5.22
C VAL A 116 16.43 2.83 4.43
N ASP A 117 17.25 3.72 4.98
CA ASP A 117 18.49 4.12 4.34
C ASP A 117 19.48 2.97 4.17
N GLY A 118 20.22 3.00 3.07
CA GLY A 118 21.16 1.94 2.71
C GLY A 118 20.55 0.69 2.07
N TYR A 119 19.22 0.52 2.06
CA TYR A 119 18.58 -0.67 1.45
C TYR A 119 18.90 -0.85 -0.04
N THR A 120 19.12 0.24 -0.75
CA THR A 120 19.40 0.27 -2.18
C THR A 120 20.88 0.43 -2.51
N ASN A 121 21.75 0.35 -1.49
CA ASN A 121 23.19 0.36 -1.70
C ASN A 121 23.62 -0.93 -2.38
N ILE A 122 24.46 -0.81 -3.40
CA ILE A 122 25.07 -1.93 -4.10
C ILE A 122 26.59 -1.82 -4.07
N ALA A 123 27.26 -2.90 -4.47
CA ALA A 123 28.72 -2.92 -4.59
C ALA A 123 29.21 -1.76 -5.48
N GLY A 124 30.34 -1.16 -5.12
CA GLY A 124 30.89 0.03 -5.78
C GLY A 124 30.37 1.36 -5.25
N GLY A 125 29.59 1.36 -4.15
CA GLY A 125 29.13 2.60 -3.49
C GLY A 125 27.97 3.29 -4.21
N HIS A 126 27.40 2.67 -5.25
CA HIS A 126 26.21 3.18 -5.90
C HIS A 126 24.97 2.94 -5.04
N SER A 127 24.03 3.88 -5.10
CA SER A 127 22.77 3.76 -4.38
C SER A 127 21.64 4.44 -5.15
N PHE A 128 20.46 3.83 -5.11
CA PHE A 128 19.28 4.29 -5.87
C PHE A 128 18.18 4.80 -4.94
N ARG A 129 17.27 5.65 -5.44
CA ARG A 129 16.14 6.16 -4.65
C ARG A 129 16.61 6.84 -3.34
N GLN A 130 17.54 7.79 -3.47
CA GLN A 130 18.08 8.55 -2.33
C GLN A 130 17.01 9.43 -1.69
N LYS A 131 16.17 10.04 -2.54
CA LYS A 131 15.10 10.93 -2.11
C LYS A 131 13.91 10.15 -1.56
N GLN A 132 13.25 10.68 -0.54
CA GLN A 132 12.14 10.00 0.12
C GLN A 132 10.90 9.88 -0.78
N GLY A 133 10.65 10.86 -1.65
CA GLY A 133 9.66 10.79 -2.73
C GLY A 133 9.92 9.67 -3.71
N GLN A 134 11.18 9.38 -4.03
CA GLN A 134 11.53 8.24 -4.88
C GLN A 134 11.24 6.89 -4.19
N ARG A 135 11.43 6.82 -2.86
CA ARG A 135 11.11 5.64 -2.04
C ARG A 135 9.60 5.47 -1.87
N MET A 136 8.87 6.55 -1.61
CA MET A 136 7.40 6.55 -1.54
C MET A 136 6.76 6.16 -2.86
N ARG A 137 7.23 6.74 -3.98
CA ARG A 137 6.86 6.30 -5.34
C ARG A 137 7.03 4.79 -5.51
N PHE A 138 8.21 4.27 -5.15
CA PHE A 138 8.49 2.84 -5.28
C PHE A 138 7.53 1.99 -4.43
N LYS A 139 7.29 2.35 -3.16
CA LYS A 139 6.33 1.64 -2.29
C LYS A 139 4.91 1.66 -2.88
N THR A 140 4.45 2.82 -3.32
CA THR A 140 3.08 3.01 -3.84
C THR A 140 2.90 2.21 -5.12
N LEU A 141 3.76 2.42 -6.13
CA LEU A 141 3.66 1.73 -7.42
C LEU A 141 3.94 0.23 -7.32
N HIS A 142 4.83 -0.21 -6.43
CA HIS A 142 5.04 -1.64 -6.22
C HIS A 142 3.75 -2.35 -5.81
N LYS A 143 2.91 -1.67 -5.01
CA LYS A 143 1.68 -2.25 -4.48
C LYS A 143 0.49 -2.25 -5.43
N ILE A 144 0.35 -1.24 -6.30
CA ILE A 144 -0.83 -1.10 -7.19
C ILE A 144 -0.53 -1.27 -8.68
N HIS A 145 0.75 -1.27 -9.07
CA HIS A 145 1.17 -1.41 -10.46
C HIS A 145 2.12 -2.60 -10.66
N ASP A 146 3.30 -2.61 -10.06
CA ASP A 146 4.33 -3.60 -10.41
C ASP A 146 3.92 -5.02 -9.99
N TYR A 147 3.35 -5.17 -8.80
CA TYR A 147 2.85 -6.45 -8.32
C TYR A 147 1.63 -6.90 -9.14
N LYS A 148 0.67 -6.00 -9.42
CA LYS A 148 -0.49 -6.28 -10.28
C LYS A 148 -0.08 -6.73 -11.67
N LYS A 149 0.90 -6.06 -12.27
CA LYS A 149 1.46 -6.45 -13.57
C LYS A 149 2.04 -7.87 -13.56
N ARG A 150 2.59 -8.31 -12.42
CA ARG A 150 3.23 -9.63 -12.28
C ARG A 150 2.26 -10.74 -11.88
N PHE A 151 1.27 -10.45 -11.04
CA PHE A 151 0.42 -11.46 -10.39
C PHE A 151 -1.07 -11.32 -10.71
N GLY A 152 -1.48 -10.27 -11.42
CA GLY A 152 -2.87 -10.03 -11.81
C GLY A 152 -3.71 -9.26 -10.78
N GLU A 153 -3.21 -9.08 -9.56
CA GLU A 153 -3.93 -8.42 -8.47
C GLU A 153 -3.06 -7.41 -7.71
N ASN A 154 -3.69 -6.48 -6.98
CA ASN A 154 -2.96 -5.53 -6.16
C ASN A 154 -2.30 -6.22 -4.96
N MET A 155 -1.08 -5.81 -4.61
CA MET A 155 -0.44 -6.31 -3.39
C MET A 155 -1.08 -5.71 -2.13
N CYS A 156 -1.55 -4.46 -2.21
CA CYS A 156 -2.17 -3.81 -1.06
C CYS A 156 -3.56 -4.36 -0.82
N VAL A 157 -3.81 -4.86 0.38
CA VAL A 157 -5.12 -5.38 0.82
C VAL A 157 -5.98 -4.34 1.55
N GLY A 158 -5.53 -3.09 1.63
CA GLY A 158 -6.29 -2.00 2.24
C GLY A 158 -6.41 -2.05 3.78
N CYS A 159 -5.51 -2.75 4.47
CA CYS A 159 -5.63 -2.97 5.93
C CYS A 159 -5.28 -1.79 6.84
N GLY A 160 -4.89 -0.61 6.32
CA GLY A 160 -4.64 0.61 7.12
C GLY A 160 -3.38 0.63 8.02
N ARG A 161 -2.82 -0.52 8.42
CA ARG A 161 -1.70 -0.62 9.38
C ARG A 161 -0.48 0.26 9.08
N CYS A 162 -0.25 0.60 7.83
CA CYS A 162 0.88 1.42 7.42
C CYS A 162 0.66 2.92 7.69
N ASP A 163 -0.61 3.35 7.73
CA ASP A 163 -1.03 4.71 7.97
C ASP A 163 -1.04 4.98 9.48
N ASP A 164 -1.62 4.07 10.28
CA ASP A 164 -1.67 4.15 11.74
C ASP A 164 -0.29 4.29 12.40
N MET A 165 0.73 3.69 11.77
CA MET A 165 2.09 3.66 12.30
C MET A 165 2.96 4.83 11.85
N CYS A 166 2.46 5.69 10.96
CA CYS A 166 3.24 6.79 10.41
C CYS A 166 3.29 7.99 11.38
N PRO A 167 4.46 8.36 11.91
CA PRO A 167 4.57 9.51 12.82
C PRO A 167 4.41 10.86 12.11
N GLN A 168 4.24 10.88 10.79
CA GLN A 168 4.09 12.09 9.95
C GLN A 168 2.73 12.14 9.25
N TYR A 169 1.79 11.26 9.66
CA TYR A 169 0.43 11.19 9.13
C TYR A 169 0.41 11.09 7.59
N ILE A 170 1.33 10.31 7.03
CA ILE A 170 1.36 10.00 5.60
C ILE A 170 0.45 8.81 5.36
N SER A 171 -0.63 9.02 4.60
CA SER A 171 -1.56 7.97 4.20
C SER A 171 -1.16 7.36 2.86
N ILE A 172 -1.15 6.02 2.78
CA ILE A 172 -0.97 5.33 1.50
C ILE A 172 -2.22 5.46 0.61
N SER A 173 -3.40 5.56 1.22
CA SER A 173 -4.66 5.77 0.51
C SER A 173 -4.66 7.13 -0.21
N GLU A 174 -4.19 8.19 0.46
CA GLU A 174 -4.01 9.50 -0.15
C GLU A 174 -3.01 9.44 -1.32
N ALA A 175 -1.92 8.68 -1.18
CA ALA A 175 -0.97 8.47 -2.27
C ALA A 175 -1.62 7.77 -3.47
N TYR A 176 -2.52 6.82 -3.25
CA TYR A 176 -3.28 6.15 -4.31
C TYR A 176 -4.26 7.10 -5.01
N GLU A 177 -5.01 7.91 -4.26
CA GLU A 177 -5.89 8.93 -4.83
C GLU A 177 -5.12 9.93 -5.69
N LYS A 178 -3.92 10.34 -5.25
CA LYS A 178 -3.04 11.22 -6.03
C LYS A 178 -2.60 10.57 -7.34
N VAL A 179 -2.29 9.26 -7.33
CA VAL A 179 -2.00 8.51 -8.56
C VAL A 179 -3.24 8.46 -9.46
N ALA A 180 -4.40 8.14 -8.91
CA ALA A 180 -5.67 8.06 -9.66
C ALA A 180 -6.00 9.40 -10.33
N ARG A 181 -5.87 10.51 -9.59
CA ARG A 181 -6.06 11.86 -10.11
C ARG A 181 -5.08 12.18 -11.24
N ALA A 182 -3.79 11.89 -11.06
CA ALA A 182 -2.79 12.14 -12.09
C ALA A 182 -3.03 11.33 -13.37
N MET A 183 -3.53 10.07 -13.26
CA MET A 183 -3.93 9.29 -14.43
C MET A 183 -5.15 9.90 -15.15
N ARG A 184 -6.17 10.34 -14.40
CA ARG A 184 -7.34 11.01 -15.00
C ARG A 184 -6.98 12.32 -15.69
N GLU A 185 -6.09 13.12 -15.10
CA GLU A 185 -5.60 14.36 -15.70
C GLU A 185 -4.90 14.08 -17.04
N LYS A 186 -4.02 13.07 -17.09
CA LYS A 186 -3.38 12.61 -18.31
C LYS A 186 -4.39 12.14 -19.36
N ASP A 187 -5.32 11.27 -18.99
CA ASP A 187 -6.31 10.73 -19.93
C ASP A 187 -7.20 11.83 -20.51
N ASN A 188 -7.54 12.84 -19.70
CA ASN A 188 -8.27 14.02 -20.15
C ASN A 188 -7.45 14.87 -21.12
N GLU A 189 -6.16 15.09 -20.86
CA GLU A 189 -5.27 15.83 -21.76
C GLU A 189 -5.13 15.13 -23.13
N GLU A 190 -4.98 13.81 -23.13
CA GLU A 190 -4.93 13.00 -24.35
C GLU A 190 -6.25 13.11 -25.13
N LEU A 191 -7.39 13.00 -24.45
CA LEU A 191 -8.71 13.13 -25.07
C LEU A 191 -8.93 14.52 -25.68
N ILE A 192 -8.54 15.59 -24.99
CA ILE A 192 -8.64 16.96 -25.49
C ILE A 192 -7.79 17.12 -26.76
N SER A 193 -6.57 16.58 -26.75
CA SER A 193 -5.67 16.62 -27.91
C SER A 193 -6.27 15.88 -29.12
N GLU A 194 -6.80 14.67 -28.91
CA GLU A 194 -7.44 13.89 -29.98
C GLU A 194 -8.66 14.59 -30.57
N VAL A 195 -9.51 15.19 -29.72
CA VAL A 195 -10.69 15.93 -30.17
C VAL A 195 -10.26 17.17 -30.96
N TYR A 196 -9.25 17.90 -30.49
CA TYR A 196 -8.72 19.06 -31.20
C TYR A 196 -8.20 18.69 -32.59
N GLU A 197 -7.41 17.61 -32.72
CA GLU A 197 -6.90 17.14 -34.00
C GLU A 197 -8.03 16.76 -34.97
N LYS A 198 -9.07 16.04 -34.49
CA LYS A 198 -10.24 15.67 -35.29
C LYS A 198 -11.00 16.91 -35.78
N VAL A 199 -11.20 17.91 -34.92
CA VAL A 199 -11.88 19.16 -35.28
C VAL A 199 -11.06 19.93 -36.32
N VAL A 200 -9.75 20.06 -36.13
CA VAL A 200 -8.86 20.73 -37.09
C VAL A 200 -8.87 20.02 -38.45
N LYS A 201 -8.86 18.68 -38.46
CA LYS A 201 -8.95 17.89 -39.69
C LYS A 201 -10.28 18.12 -40.42
N ALA A 202 -11.41 18.02 -39.72
CA ALA A 202 -12.73 18.25 -40.29
C ALA A 202 -12.91 19.70 -40.81
N MET A 203 -12.29 20.68 -40.15
CA MET A 203 -12.29 22.08 -40.61
C MET A 203 -11.46 22.29 -41.88
N LYS A 204 -10.37 21.54 -42.06
CA LYS A 204 -9.56 21.58 -43.29
C LYS A 204 -10.31 20.93 -44.46
N GLU A 205 -10.89 19.75 -44.24
CA GLU A 205 -11.67 19.04 -45.26
C GLU A 205 -12.85 19.91 -45.75
N LYS A 206 -13.57 20.59 -44.85
CA LYS A 206 -14.64 21.54 -45.22
C LYS A 206 -14.19 22.82 -45.93
N ARG A 207 -12.90 23.16 -45.88
CA ARG A 207 -12.34 24.34 -46.57
C ARG A 207 -11.86 24.00 -47.99
N GLU A 208 -11.69 22.72 -48.30
CA GLU A 208 -11.27 22.22 -49.60
C GLU A 208 -12.45 21.83 -50.52
N GLU A 209 -13.67 21.72 -49.95
CA GLU A 209 -14.97 21.67 -50.67
C GLU A 209 -15.52 23.07 -51.00
#